data_AF-A0A846P9W4-F1
#
_entry.id   AF-A0A846P9W4-F1
#
_cell.length_a   1.000
_cell.length_b   1.000
_cell.length_c   1.000
_cell.angle_alpha   90.00
_cell.angle_beta   90.00
_cell.angle_gamma   90.00
#
_symmetry.space_group_name_H-M   'P 1'
#
loop_
_entity.id
_entity.type
_entity.pdbx_description
1 polymer ?
#
loop_
_entity_poly.entity_id
_entity_poly.type
_entity_poly.pdbx_seq_one_letter_code
_entity_poly.pdbx_strand_id
1 'polypeptide(L)'
;MRFWRKPKNTVSLLNGKLFEEMLHEPLLLDHVKTEDYLMVALGIRSCSFLTIPAEFRNGDEMGRKIDELCMEDFQAVLNATADKKGVLIRKLKNKIRESFKKMVLASIVYKVHKEWSRKLLLQTYDVEVRPSIH
;
A
#
# COMPACT_ATOMS: atom_id res chain seq x y z
N MET A 1 -4.70 -23.84 1.18
CA MET A 1 -5.01 -22.53 1.78
C MET A 1 -6.31 -22.62 2.57
N ARG A 2 -6.30 -22.32 3.87
CA ARG A 2 -7.52 -22.29 4.69
C ARG A 2 -8.04 -20.86 4.66
N PHE A 3 -9.05 -20.58 3.83
CA PHE A 3 -9.73 -19.29 3.85
C PHE A 3 -10.37 -19.10 5.23
N TRP A 4 -9.93 -18.06 5.93
CA TRP A 4 -10.51 -17.71 7.22
C TRP A 4 -11.95 -17.26 6.99
N ARG A 5 -12.91 -17.91 7.64
CA ARG A 5 -14.31 -17.50 7.54
C ARG A 5 -14.51 -16.31 8.49
N LYS A 6 -14.97 -15.18 7.95
CA LYS A 6 -15.42 -14.04 8.76
C LYS A 6 -16.43 -14.56 9.80
N PRO A 7 -16.32 -14.17 11.08
CA PRO A 7 -17.31 -14.55 12.08
C PRO A 7 -18.69 -14.10 11.59
N LYS A 8 -19.71 -14.96 11.70
CA LYS A 8 -21.07 -14.72 11.15
C LYS A 8 -21.75 -13.43 11.66
N ASN A 9 -21.15 -12.75 12.64
CA ASN A 9 -21.63 -11.53 13.29
C ASN A 9 -20.65 -10.34 13.17
N THR A 10 -19.81 -10.28 12.13
CA THR A 10 -18.85 -9.14 12.00
C THR A 10 -19.56 -7.80 11.85
N VAL A 11 -20.70 -7.77 11.16
CA VAL A 11 -21.54 -6.57 11.04
C VAL A 11 -22.10 -6.13 12.40
N SER A 12 -22.44 -7.07 13.29
CA SER A 12 -22.94 -6.73 14.65
C SER A 12 -21.84 -6.27 15.61
N LEU A 13 -20.55 -6.47 15.25
CA LEU A 13 -19.40 -5.98 16.02
C LEU A 13 -18.95 -4.58 15.59
N LEU A 14 -19.36 -4.13 14.40
CA LEU A 14 -19.08 -2.78 13.92
C LEU A 14 -20.11 -1.83 14.53
N ASN A 15 -19.71 -1.12 15.59
CA ASN A 15 -20.56 -0.09 16.18
C ASN A 15 -20.52 1.18 15.32
N GLY A 16 -21.62 1.97 15.32
CA GLY A 16 -21.72 3.20 14.53
C GLY A 16 -20.58 4.20 14.83
N LYS A 17 -20.07 4.19 16.07
CA LYS A 17 -18.93 5.01 16.49
C LYS A 17 -17.65 4.70 15.71
N LEU A 18 -17.35 3.44 15.43
CA LEU A 18 -16.16 3.05 14.68
C LEU A 18 -16.22 3.53 13.23
N PHE A 19 -17.41 3.53 12.62
CA PHE A 19 -17.61 4.09 11.29
C PHE A 19 -17.40 5.59 11.26
N GLU A 20 -17.98 6.31 12.23
CA GLU A 20 -17.77 7.75 12.36
C GLU A 20 -16.29 8.09 12.55
N GLU A 21 -15.58 7.38 13.42
CA GLU A 21 -14.13 7.56 13.61
C GLU A 21 -13.36 7.36 12.30
N MET A 22 -13.76 6.39 11.48
CA MET A 22 -13.11 6.10 10.20
C MET A 22 -13.38 7.17 9.16
N LEU A 23 -14.62 7.63 9.05
CA LEU A 23 -15.01 8.68 8.12
C LEU A 23 -14.23 9.97 8.40
N HIS A 24 -13.93 10.25 9.66
CA HIS A 24 -13.15 11.40 10.10
C HIS A 24 -11.63 11.19 10.10
N GLU A 25 -11.11 10.01 9.72
CA GLU A 25 -9.66 9.77 9.64
C GLU A 25 -9.03 10.62 8.52
N PRO A 26 -8.17 11.61 8.83
CA PRO A 26 -7.62 12.51 7.82
C PRO A 26 -6.55 11.85 6.94
N LEU A 27 -5.89 10.78 7.40
CA LEU A 27 -4.79 10.16 6.64
C LEU A 27 -5.26 9.15 5.60
N LEU A 28 -6.55 8.83 5.56
CA LEU A 28 -7.18 8.01 4.53
C LEU A 28 -7.89 8.88 3.48
N LEU A 29 -7.85 8.45 2.23
CA LEU A 29 -8.66 9.03 1.16
C LEU A 29 -10.11 8.55 1.29
N ASP A 30 -11.08 9.37 0.87
CA ASP A 30 -12.49 9.04 1.08
C ASP A 30 -12.92 7.80 0.31
N HIS A 31 -12.43 7.61 -0.92
CA HIS A 31 -12.68 6.39 -1.68
C HIS A 31 -12.05 5.16 -1.03
N VAL A 32 -10.86 5.28 -0.46
CA VAL A 32 -10.23 4.18 0.30
C VAL A 32 -11.08 3.81 1.51
N LYS A 33 -11.62 4.81 2.22
CA LYS A 33 -12.50 4.55 3.36
C LYS A 33 -13.73 3.75 2.91
N THR A 34 -14.44 4.23 1.89
CA THR A 34 -15.71 3.65 1.47
C THR A 34 -15.54 2.33 0.73
N GLU A 35 -14.71 2.32 -0.33
CA GLU A 35 -14.60 1.21 -1.26
C GLU A 35 -13.69 0.08 -0.76
N ASP A 36 -12.54 0.42 -0.16
CA ASP A 36 -11.56 -0.59 0.21
C ASP A 36 -11.81 -1.22 1.58
N TYR A 37 -12.24 -0.40 2.53
CA TYR A 37 -12.42 -0.81 3.90
C TYR A 37 -13.88 -1.06 4.25
N LEU A 38 -14.76 -0.07 4.13
CA LEU A 38 -16.14 -0.18 4.62
C LEU A 38 -16.96 -1.21 3.83
N MET A 39 -16.90 -1.21 2.50
CA MET A 39 -17.59 -2.21 1.68
C MET A 39 -17.15 -3.64 2.04
N VAL A 40 -15.86 -3.86 2.32
CA VAL A 40 -15.34 -5.17 2.71
C VAL A 40 -15.74 -5.50 4.16
N ALA A 41 -15.67 -4.53 5.07
CA ALA A 41 -16.05 -4.68 6.48
C ALA A 41 -17.53 -5.09 6.62
N LEU A 42 -18.42 -4.44 5.87
CA LEU A 42 -19.86 -4.71 5.82
C LEU A 42 -20.22 -5.99 5.07
N GLY A 43 -19.26 -6.62 4.37
CA GLY A 43 -19.50 -7.84 3.60
C GLY A 43 -20.22 -7.60 2.27
N ILE A 44 -20.28 -6.35 1.81
CA ILE A 44 -20.78 -5.98 0.47
C ILE A 44 -19.83 -6.51 -0.61
N ARG A 45 -18.52 -6.47 -0.33
CA ARG A 45 -17.46 -7.08 -1.16
C ARG A 45 -16.66 -8.09 -0.35
N SER A 46 -16.14 -9.11 -1.02
CA SER A 46 -15.28 -10.13 -0.40
C SER A 46 -13.87 -9.62 -0.09
N CYS A 47 -13.37 -8.68 -0.90
CA CYS A 47 -12.05 -8.08 -0.78
C CYS A 47 -12.00 -6.76 -1.58
N SER A 48 -10.96 -5.97 -1.34
CA SER A 48 -10.58 -4.85 -2.20
C SER A 48 -9.06 -4.85 -2.43
N PHE A 49 -8.62 -4.07 -3.42
CA PHE A 49 -7.21 -3.88 -3.75
C PHE A 49 -6.80 -2.45 -3.46
N LEU A 50 -5.70 -2.30 -2.74
CA LEU A 50 -5.09 -1.01 -2.45
C LEU A 50 -3.66 -1.00 -3.02
N THR A 51 -3.37 0.00 -3.83
CA THR A 51 -2.09 0.24 -4.49
C THR A 51 -1.27 1.22 -3.68
N ILE A 52 -0.28 0.69 -2.97
CA ILE A 52 0.58 1.46 -2.09
C ILE A 52 1.89 1.82 -2.83
N PRO A 53 2.32 3.10 -2.88
CA PRO A 53 1.78 4.23 -2.12
C PRO A 53 0.78 5.08 -2.91
N ALA A 54 0.42 4.73 -4.14
CA ALA A 54 -0.39 5.58 -5.03
C ALA A 54 -1.72 6.03 -4.40
N GLU A 55 -2.36 5.19 -3.59
CA GLU A 55 -3.62 5.51 -2.92
C GLU A 55 -3.44 6.05 -1.49
N PHE A 56 -2.22 6.49 -1.14
CA PHE A 56 -2.00 7.30 0.03
C PHE A 56 -2.28 8.76 -0.27
N ARG A 57 -2.73 9.51 0.75
CA ARG A 57 -2.95 10.96 0.62
C ARG A 57 -1.71 11.74 0.16
N ASN A 58 -0.52 11.26 0.51
CA ASN A 58 0.76 11.81 0.07
C ASN A 58 1.56 10.81 -0.80
N GLY A 59 0.85 9.93 -1.52
CA GLY A 59 1.43 8.88 -2.35
C GLY A 59 2.39 9.42 -3.41
N ASP A 60 1.96 10.44 -4.14
CA ASP A 60 2.76 11.09 -5.19
C ASP A 60 4.08 11.65 -4.66
N GLU A 61 4.06 12.26 -3.48
CA GLU A 61 5.27 12.81 -2.85
C GLU A 61 6.25 11.69 -2.49
N MET A 62 5.76 10.57 -1.93
CA MET A 62 6.60 9.42 -1.62
C MET A 62 7.18 8.79 -2.88
N GLY A 63 6.38 8.66 -3.95
CA GLY A 63 6.80 8.15 -5.25
C GLY A 63 7.94 8.99 -5.83
N ARG A 64 7.74 10.30 -5.95
CA ARG A 64 8.77 11.24 -6.45
C ARG A 64 10.07 11.15 -5.68
N LYS A 65 10.02 11.14 -4.35
CA LYS A 65 11.23 11.03 -3.52
C LYS A 65 11.96 9.70 -3.72
N ILE A 66 11.25 8.60 -3.92
CA ILE A 66 11.87 7.30 -4.24
C ILE A 66 12.53 7.36 -5.61
N ASP A 67 11.89 7.98 -6.61
CA ASP A 67 12.43 8.14 -7.96
C ASP A 67 13.69 9.00 -7.95
N GLU A 68 13.67 10.13 -7.24
CA GLU A 68 14.83 11.00 -7.02
C GLU A 68 16.00 10.24 -6.40
N LEU A 69 15.75 9.44 -5.36
CA LEU A 69 16.77 8.59 -4.73
C LEU A 69 17.33 7.54 -5.69
N CYS A 70 16.57 7.10 -6.68
CA CYS A 70 16.97 6.04 -7.61
C CYS A 70 17.47 6.55 -8.97
N MET A 71 17.42 7.87 -9.21
CA MET A 71 17.69 8.50 -10.50
C MET A 71 19.09 8.13 -11.05
N GLU A 72 20.13 8.21 -10.22
CA GLU A 72 21.50 7.89 -10.65
C GLU A 72 21.65 6.42 -11.07
N ASP A 73 21.06 5.49 -10.32
CA ASP A 73 21.10 4.06 -10.65
C ASP A 73 20.27 3.76 -11.90
N PHE A 74 19.17 4.48 -12.11
CA PHE A 74 18.38 4.39 -13.33
C PHE A 74 19.17 4.88 -14.55
N GLN A 75 19.82 6.04 -14.46
CA GLN A 75 20.70 6.56 -15.52
C GLN A 75 21.87 5.60 -15.81
N ALA A 76 22.43 4.97 -14.77
CA ALA A 76 23.47 3.95 -14.95
C ALA A 76 22.95 2.73 -15.75
N VAL A 77 21.71 2.29 -15.50
CA VAL A 77 21.07 1.21 -16.27
C VAL A 77 20.85 1.61 -17.73
N LEU A 78 20.37 2.83 -17.99
CA LEU A 78 20.09 3.32 -19.34
C LEU A 78 21.36 3.37 -20.21
N ASN A 79 22.45 3.88 -19.63
CA ASN A 79 23.71 4.11 -20.33
C ASN A 79 24.63 2.86 -20.39
N ALA A 80 24.27 1.77 -19.72
CA ALA A 80 25.09 0.58 -19.67
C ALA A 80 25.01 -0.26 -20.94
N THR A 81 26.12 -0.94 -21.24
CA THR A 81 26.20 -2.00 -22.25
C THR A 81 25.39 -3.24 -21.82
N ALA A 82 24.96 -4.05 -22.79
CA ALA A 82 24.03 -5.17 -22.55
C ALA A 82 24.54 -6.19 -21.50
N ASP A 83 25.85 -6.43 -21.46
CA ASP A 83 26.54 -7.30 -20.50
C ASP A 83 26.42 -6.81 -19.05
N LYS A 84 26.39 -5.49 -18.82
CA LYS A 84 26.32 -4.90 -17.47
C LYS A 84 24.90 -4.62 -17.01
N LYS A 85 23.93 -4.50 -17.93
CA LYS A 85 22.53 -4.17 -17.60
C LYS A 85 21.91 -5.11 -16.56
N GLY A 86 22.14 -6.42 -16.66
CA GLY A 86 21.55 -7.39 -15.72
C GLY A 86 21.97 -7.20 -14.26
N VAL A 87 23.20 -6.73 -14.01
CA VAL A 87 23.70 -6.43 -12.65
C VAL A 87 23.11 -5.11 -12.17
N LEU A 88 23.12 -4.08 -13.01
CA LEU A 88 22.63 -2.75 -12.66
C LEU A 88 21.11 -2.73 -12.42
N ILE A 89 20.32 -3.48 -13.20
CA ILE A 89 18.88 -3.64 -12.98
C ILE A 89 18.61 -4.26 -11.60
N ARG A 90 19.39 -5.26 -11.19
CA ARG A 90 19.25 -5.87 -9.86
C ARG A 90 19.60 -4.88 -8.75
N LYS A 91 20.67 -4.09 -8.93
CA LYS A 91 21.05 -3.03 -8.00
C LYS A 91 19.95 -1.97 -7.86
N LEU A 92 19.42 -1.47 -8.97
CA LEU A 92 18.32 -0.51 -8.99
C LEU A 92 17.08 -1.06 -8.28
N LYS A 93 16.64 -2.29 -8.61
CA LYS A 93 15.49 -2.92 -7.95
C LYS A 93 15.67 -3.06 -6.45
N ASN A 94 16.86 -3.42 -5.99
CA ASN A 94 17.13 -3.50 -4.56
C ASN A 94 17.10 -2.12 -3.91
N LYS A 95 17.64 -1.09 -4.56
CA LYS A 95 17.57 0.29 -4.07
C LYS A 95 16.12 0.77 -3.95
N ILE A 96 15.29 0.55 -4.97
CA ILE A 96 13.86 0.89 -4.95
C ILE A 96 13.17 0.22 -3.77
N ARG A 97 13.39 -1.09 -3.54
CA ARG A 97 12.80 -1.82 -2.41
C ARG A 97 13.21 -1.24 -1.06
N GLU A 98 14.48 -0.96 -0.88
CA GLU A 98 14.98 -0.42 0.38
C GLU A 98 14.47 1.01 0.62
N SER A 99 14.41 1.85 -0.42
CA SER A 99 13.80 3.17 -0.35
C SER A 99 12.31 3.09 -0.01
N PHE A 100 11.57 2.19 -0.66
CA PHE A 100 10.15 1.95 -0.38
C PHE A 100 9.91 1.51 1.06
N LYS A 101 10.68 0.54 1.57
CA LYS A 101 10.57 0.10 2.98
C LYS A 101 10.79 1.25 3.95
N LYS A 102 11.82 2.07 3.72
CA LYS A 102 12.18 3.19 4.59
C LYS A 102 11.19 4.34 4.55
N MET A 103 10.64 4.63 3.37
CA MET A 103 9.77 5.79 3.17
C MET A 103 8.31 5.47 3.36
N VAL A 104 7.84 4.37 2.77
CA VAL A 104 6.42 4.02 2.70
C VAL A 104 6.04 3.16 3.88
N LEU A 105 6.74 2.03 4.10
CA LEU A 105 6.36 1.09 5.17
C LEU A 105 6.66 1.64 6.58
N ALA A 106 7.57 2.59 6.72
CA ALA A 106 7.81 3.27 7.99
C ALA A 106 6.90 4.50 8.22
N SER A 107 6.14 4.93 7.21
CA SER A 107 5.31 6.14 7.27
C SER A 107 4.16 6.02 8.27
N ILE A 108 3.71 7.16 8.79
CA ILE A 108 2.51 7.22 9.63
C ILE A 108 1.26 6.80 8.85
N VAL A 109 1.18 7.15 7.56
CA VAL A 109 0.03 6.81 6.70
C VAL A 109 -0.13 5.30 6.61
N TYR A 110 0.93 4.55 6.29
CA TYR A 110 0.87 3.09 6.25
C TYR A 110 0.49 2.47 7.60
N LYS A 111 0.97 3.03 8.72
CA LYS A 111 0.57 2.57 10.07
C LYS A 111 -0.93 2.74 10.30
N VAL A 112 -1.50 3.88 9.90
CA VAL A 112 -2.95 4.12 9.99
C VAL A 112 -3.75 3.13 9.15
N HIS A 113 -3.31 2.83 7.92
CA HIS A 113 -3.93 1.79 7.10
C HIS A 113 -3.92 0.40 7.78
N LYS A 114 -2.82 0.02 8.43
CA LYS A 114 -2.77 -1.24 9.22
C LYS A 114 -3.68 -1.21 10.42
N GLU A 115 -3.72 -0.10 11.15
CA GLU A 115 -4.59 0.04 12.31
C GLU A 115 -6.06 -0.08 11.93
N TRP A 116 -6.49 0.55 10.84
CA TRP A 116 -7.86 0.45 10.35
C TRP A 116 -8.20 -0.95 9.86
N SER A 117 -7.31 -1.62 9.12
CA SER A 117 -7.49 -3.03 8.78
C SER A 117 -7.71 -3.90 10.02
N ARG A 118 -6.92 -3.66 11.08
CA ARG A 118 -7.04 -4.41 12.34
C ARG A 118 -8.34 -4.09 13.08
N LYS A 119 -8.69 -2.81 13.21
CA LYS A 119 -9.92 -2.33 13.87
C LYS A 119 -11.17 -2.91 13.21
N LEU A 120 -11.16 -3.04 11.89
CA LEU A 120 -12.26 -3.60 11.10
C LEU A 120 -12.22 -5.13 10.97
N LEU A 121 -11.27 -5.79 11.65
CA LEU A 121 -11.07 -7.25 11.60
C LEU A 121 -10.90 -7.77 10.16
N LEU A 122 -10.24 -6.99 9.31
CA LEU A 122 -9.94 -7.34 7.94
C LEU A 122 -8.58 -8.04 7.84
N GLN A 123 -8.50 -8.96 6.88
CA GLN A 123 -7.24 -9.60 6.53
C GLN A 123 -6.58 -8.83 5.40
N THR A 124 -5.28 -8.59 5.55
CA THR A 124 -4.44 -7.94 4.55
C THR A 124 -3.45 -8.94 3.97
N TYR A 125 -3.21 -8.82 2.67
CA TYR A 125 -2.21 -9.60 1.96
C TYR A 125 -1.44 -8.65 1.04
N ASP A 126 -0.18 -8.41 1.40
CA ASP A 126 0.68 -7.47 0.69
C ASP A 126 1.46 -8.23 -0.39
N VAL A 127 1.39 -7.74 -1.63
CA VAL A 127 2.16 -8.26 -2.77
C VAL A 127 2.97 -7.12 -3.36
N GLU A 128 4.28 -7.34 -3.53
CA GLU A 128 5.12 -6.43 -4.31
C GLU A 128 4.71 -6.52 -5.79
N VAL A 129 3.96 -5.54 -6.26
CA VAL A 129 3.72 -5.35 -7.68
C VAL A 129 4.94 -4.63 -8.26
N ARG A 130 5.49 -5.15 -9.36
CA ARG A 130 6.72 -4.61 -9.96
C ARG A 130 6.53 -3.11 -10.24
N PRO A 131 7.52 -2.25 -9.93
CA PRO A 131 7.50 -0.88 -10.44
C PRO A 131 7.58 -0.97 -11.96
N SER A 132 6.52 -0.54 -12.65
CA SER A 132 6.63 -0.09 -14.04
C SER A 132 7.44 1.20 -13.99
N ILE A 133 8.69 1.12 -14.46
CA ILE A 133 9.43 2.34 -14.76
C ILE A 133 8.68 2.97 -15.94
N HIS A 134 8.04 4.12 -15.71
CA HIS A 134 7.42 4.92 -16.76
C HIS A 134 8.44 5.87 -17.37
#